data_AF-A0A7V1RHH9-F1
#
_entry.id   AF-A0A7V1RHH9-F1
#
_cell.length_a   1.000
_cell.length_b   1.000
_cell.length_c   1.000
_cell.angle_alpha   90.00
_cell.angle_beta   90.00
_cell.angle_gamma   90.00
#
_symmetry.space_group_name_H-M   'P 1'
#
loop_
_entity.id
_entity.type
_entity.pdbx_description
1 polymer ?
#
loop_
_entity_poly.entity_id
_entity_poly.type
_entity_poly.pdbx_seq_one_letter_code
_entity_poly.pdbx_strand_id
1 'polypeptide(L)'
;MKQLADLGVYVGTYCQPMIPSLYQPVVDPMETIHTIRAIGAERCIIGSDFGQVLHMDAMDGNRVFVRALLGFGITPAEIRTMIRDNPARLLWLD
;
A
#
# COMPACT_ATOMS: atom_id res chain seq x y z
N MET A 1 9.76 11.53 -0.17
CA MET A 1 9.64 10.13 -0.65
C MET A 1 10.41 9.91 -1.95
N LYS A 2 10.17 10.67 -3.03
CA LYS A 2 10.86 10.48 -4.32
C LYS A 2 12.40 10.49 -4.23
N GLN A 3 12.98 11.49 -3.56
CA GLN A 3 14.43 11.57 -3.35
C GLN A 3 15.01 10.34 -2.61
N LEU A 4 14.23 9.71 -1.72
CA LEU A 4 14.66 8.49 -1.03
C LEU A 4 14.53 7.27 -1.94
N ALA A 5 13.43 7.18 -2.70
CA ALA A 5 13.23 6.12 -3.69
C ALA A 5 14.36 6.11 -4.75
N ASP A 6 14.85 7.29 -5.15
CA ASP A 6 16.00 7.44 -6.07
C ASP A 6 17.30 6.88 -5.49
N LEU A 7 17.42 6.75 -4.16
CA LEU A 7 18.54 6.07 -3.47
C LEU A 7 18.36 4.55 -3.39
N GLY A 8 17.30 4.00 -3.96
CA GLY A 8 17.06 2.56 -4.05
C GLY A 8 16.24 1.96 -2.91
N VAL A 9 15.67 2.78 -2.02
CA VAL A 9 14.77 2.27 -0.96
C VAL A 9 13.40 1.91 -1.53
N TYR A 10 12.69 1.01 -0.86
CA TYR A 10 11.26 0.80 -1.10
C TYR A 10 10.45 1.77 -0.25
N VAL A 11 9.33 2.23 -0.79
CA VAL A 11 8.37 3.09 -0.08
C VAL A 11 7.13 2.29 0.27
N GLY A 12 6.83 2.20 1.57
CA GLY A 12 5.62 1.56 2.08
C GLY A 12 4.41 2.50 1.98
N THR A 13 3.31 2.02 1.39
CA THR A 13 2.02 2.72 1.39
C THR A 13 0.92 1.74 1.79
N TYR A 14 0.12 2.07 2.80
CA TYR A 14 -0.75 1.09 3.45
C TYR A 14 -2.23 1.46 3.37
N CYS A 15 -3.11 0.50 3.69
CA CYS A 15 -4.56 0.69 3.68
C CYS A 15 -5.03 1.58 4.85
N GLN A 16 -4.41 1.44 6.02
CA GLN A 16 -4.77 2.17 7.24
C GLN A 16 -4.92 3.68 7.03
N PRO A 17 -3.97 4.40 6.40
CA PRO A 17 -4.14 5.84 6.14
C PRO A 17 -5.11 6.16 4.99
N MET A 18 -5.61 5.17 4.26
CA MET A 18 -6.54 5.37 3.14
C MET A 18 -8.01 5.35 3.57
N ILE A 19 -8.32 4.67 4.68
CA ILE A 19 -9.70 4.43 5.12
C ILE A 19 -9.91 5.10 6.49
N PRO A 20 -10.96 5.92 6.65
CA PRO A 20 -11.30 6.49 7.95
C PRO A 20 -11.47 5.40 9.02
N SER A 21 -10.93 5.65 10.21
CA SER A 21 -11.05 4.78 11.38
C SER A 21 -11.43 5.57 12.62
N LEU A 22 -11.69 4.88 13.73
CA LEU A 22 -12.08 5.52 14.99
C LEU A 22 -11.05 6.53 15.51
N TYR A 23 -9.76 6.27 15.28
CA TYR A 23 -8.66 7.12 15.74
C TYR A 23 -8.05 7.99 14.63
N GLN A 24 -8.36 7.70 13.36
CA GLN A 24 -7.98 8.52 12.21
C GLN A 24 -9.23 8.82 11.36
N PRO A 25 -10.09 9.74 11.84
CA PRO A 25 -11.42 9.94 11.27
C PRO A 25 -11.41 10.71 9.95
N VAL A 26 -10.33 11.42 9.64
CA VAL A 26 -10.17 12.20 8.41
C VAL A 26 -8.89 11.73 7.73
N VAL A 27 -9.04 11.31 6.48
CA VAL A 27 -7.94 10.82 5.63
C VAL A 27 -8.15 11.27 4.19
N ASP A 28 -7.05 11.42 3.45
CA ASP A 28 -7.09 11.57 1.99
C ASP A 28 -6.79 10.22 1.33
N PRO A 29 -7.80 9.50 0.80
CA PRO A 29 -7.57 8.22 0.13
C PRO A 29 -6.68 8.36 -1.12
N MET A 30 -6.60 9.55 -1.72
CA MET A 30 -5.80 9.80 -2.92
C MET A 30 -4.31 9.95 -2.61
N GLU A 31 -3.92 10.19 -1.36
CA GLU A 31 -2.51 10.29 -0.97
C GLU A 31 -1.74 9.00 -1.36
N THR A 32 -2.31 7.83 -1.04
CA THR A 32 -1.74 6.53 -1.41
C THR A 32 -1.63 6.38 -2.93
N ILE A 33 -2.66 6.77 -3.66
CA ILE A 33 -2.69 6.65 -5.14
C ILE A 33 -1.66 7.57 -5.79
N HIS A 34 -1.57 8.82 -5.33
CA HIS A 34 -0.59 9.78 -5.82
C HIS A 34 0.84 9.32 -5.51
N THR A 35 1.06 8.76 -4.32
CA THR A 35 2.37 8.23 -3.92
C THR A 35 2.80 7.07 -4.81
N ILE A 36 1.93 6.07 -5.02
CA ILE A 36 2.21 4.94 -5.92
C ILE A 36 2.53 5.42 -7.33
N ARG A 37 1.72 6.35 -7.88
CA ARG A 37 1.93 6.88 -9.23
C ARG A 37 3.22 7.71 -9.36
N ALA A 38 3.58 8.46 -8.32
CA ALA A 38 4.77 9.31 -8.35
C ALA A 38 6.07 8.52 -8.21
N ILE A 39 6.04 7.38 -7.52
CA ILE A 39 7.21 6.56 -7.21
C ILE A 39 7.38 5.40 -8.21
N GLY A 40 6.27 4.81 -8.66
CA GLY A 40 6.26 3.59 -9.46
C GLY A 40 6.06 2.34 -8.62
N ALA A 41 5.26 1.40 -9.12
CA ALA A 41 4.89 0.18 -8.42
C ALA A 41 6.11 -0.70 -8.10
N GLU A 42 7.15 -0.67 -8.92
CA GLU A 42 8.41 -1.40 -8.75
C GLU A 42 9.25 -0.97 -7.54
N ARG A 43 8.93 0.18 -6.93
CA ARG A 43 9.57 0.70 -5.71
C ARG A 43 8.60 0.87 -4.55
N CYS A 44 7.35 0.44 -4.69
CA CYS A 44 6.35 0.49 -3.62
C CYS A 44 6.13 -0.89 -2.98
N ILE A 45 5.84 -0.89 -1.68
CA ILE A 45 5.34 -2.05 -0.94
C ILE A 45 3.99 -1.67 -0.34
N ILE A 46 3.01 -2.57 -0.45
CA ILE A 46 1.66 -2.35 0.07
C ILE A 46 1.24 -3.43 1.07
N GLY A 47 0.33 -3.04 1.97
CA GLY A 47 -0.28 -3.94 2.93
C GLY A 47 -1.40 -3.25 3.70
N SER A 48 -2.09 -3.99 4.56
CA SER A 48 -3.20 -3.46 5.33
C SER A 48 -2.78 -2.45 6.40
N ASP A 49 -1.70 -2.75 7.14
CA ASP A 49 -1.32 -2.05 8.38
C ASP A 49 -2.46 -2.04 9.43
N PHE A 50 -3.19 -3.15 9.46
CA PHE A 50 -4.26 -3.43 10.41
C PHE A 50 -3.88 -4.60 11.33
N GLY A 51 -4.80 -4.98 12.23
CA GLY A 51 -4.58 -6.02 13.25
C GLY A 51 -4.51 -5.49 14.68
N GLN A 52 -4.61 -4.18 14.86
CA GLN A 52 -4.82 -3.55 16.16
C GLN A 52 -6.26 -3.80 16.65
N VAL A 53 -6.47 -3.83 17.98
CA VAL A 53 -7.76 -4.12 18.63
C VAL A 53 -8.92 -3.25 18.13
N LEU A 54 -8.65 -2.01 17.76
CA LEU A 54 -9.66 -1.04 17.32
C LEU A 54 -9.81 -0.93 15.80
N HIS A 55 -9.20 -1.85 15.06
CA HIS A 55 -9.24 -1.89 13.61
C HIS A 55 -9.92 -3.13 13.07
N MET A 56 -10.17 -3.10 11.76
CA MET A 56 -10.57 -4.29 11.03
C MET A 56 -9.49 -5.37 11.08
N ASP A 57 -9.89 -6.60 10.85
CA ASP A 57 -8.97 -7.71 10.66
C ASP A 57 -7.98 -7.44 9.52
N ALA A 58 -6.74 -7.89 9.67
CA ALA A 58 -5.67 -7.61 8.71
C ALA A 58 -5.94 -8.20 7.32
N MET A 59 -6.60 -9.36 7.24
CA MET A 59 -6.95 -9.99 5.97
C MET A 59 -8.10 -9.27 5.27
N ASP A 60 -9.13 -8.90 6.02
CA ASP A 60 -10.23 -8.08 5.48
C ASP A 60 -9.73 -6.72 5.00
N GLY A 61 -8.83 -6.12 5.75
CA GLY A 61 -8.12 -4.91 5.38
C GLY A 61 -7.39 -4.98 4.05
N ASN A 62 -6.65 -6.07 3.81
CA ASN A 62 -5.99 -6.30 2.53
C ASN A 62 -6.99 -6.47 1.38
N ARG A 63 -8.12 -7.15 1.62
CA ARG A 63 -9.17 -7.32 0.59
C ARG A 63 -9.80 -5.99 0.20
N VAL A 64 -10.10 -5.14 1.19
CA VAL A 64 -10.61 -3.79 0.92
C VAL A 64 -9.56 -2.95 0.21
N PHE A 65 -8.29 -3.03 0.63
CA PHE A 65 -7.22 -2.26 0.01
C PHE A 65 -7.07 -2.58 -1.47
N VAL A 66 -6.97 -3.87 -1.82
CA VAL A 66 -6.83 -4.32 -3.21
C VAL A 66 -8.02 -3.85 -4.05
N ARG A 67 -9.24 -3.92 -3.52
CA ARG A 67 -10.45 -3.43 -4.22
C ARG A 67 -10.40 -1.91 -4.43
N ALA A 68 -9.98 -1.15 -3.42
CA ALA A 68 -9.82 0.30 -3.52
C ALA A 68 -8.78 0.66 -4.58
N LEU A 69 -7.59 0.06 -4.53
CA LEU A 69 -6.51 0.30 -5.50
C LEU A 69 -6.97 0.01 -6.94
N LEU A 70 -7.68 -1.11 -7.16
CA LEU A 70 -8.29 -1.43 -8.46
C LEU A 70 -9.32 -0.36 -8.88
N GLY A 71 -10.19 0.06 -7.96
CA GLY A 71 -11.19 1.11 -8.21
C GLY A 71 -10.58 2.46 -8.57
N PHE A 72 -9.41 2.80 -8.02
CA PHE A 72 -8.65 4.02 -8.34
C PHE A 72 -7.72 3.87 -9.56
N GLY A 73 -7.75 2.72 -10.24
CA GLY A 73 -7.06 2.50 -11.49
C GLY A 73 -5.61 2.03 -11.37
N ILE A 74 -5.20 1.49 -10.22
CA ILE A 74 -3.96 0.71 -10.12
C ILE A 74 -4.23 -0.68 -10.69
N THR A 75 -3.36 -1.15 -11.59
CA THR A 75 -3.58 -2.39 -12.32
C THR A 75 -3.34 -3.63 -11.45
N PRO A 76 -3.96 -4.79 -11.78
CA PRO A 76 -3.69 -6.05 -11.08
C PRO A 76 -2.20 -6.45 -11.09
N ALA A 77 -1.47 -6.11 -12.16
CA ALA A 77 -0.04 -6.39 -12.28
C ALA A 77 0.77 -5.55 -11.29
N GLU A 78 0.53 -4.23 -11.24
CA GLU A 78 1.18 -3.33 -10.27
C GLU A 78 0.88 -3.74 -8.83
N ILE A 79 -0.37 -4.11 -8.52
CA ILE A 79 -0.74 -4.61 -7.19
C ILE A 79 0.05 -5.87 -6.84
N ARG A 80 0.17 -6.83 -7.76
CA ARG A 80 0.97 -8.05 -7.55
C ARG A 80 2.44 -7.72 -7.26
N THR A 81 3.01 -6.81 -8.04
CA THR A 81 4.38 -6.34 -7.83
C THR A 81 4.56 -5.76 -6.43
N MET A 82 3.66 -4.88 -5.99
CA MET A 82 3.80 -4.20 -4.70
C MET A 82 3.50 -5.08 -3.47
N ILE A 83 2.54 -6.01 -3.57
CA ILE A 83 2.08 -6.82 -2.41
C ILE A 83 2.88 -8.11 -2.25
N ARG A 84 3.48 -8.62 -3.32
CA ARG A 84 4.13 -9.94 -3.35
C ARG A 84 5.56 -9.86 -3.85
N ASP A 85 5.77 -9.39 -5.08
CA ASP A 85 7.05 -9.59 -5.75
C ASP A 85 8.16 -8.69 -5.16
N ASN A 86 7.84 -7.43 -4.84
CA ASN A 86 8.77 -6.50 -4.16
C ASN A 86 9.12 -6.96 -2.74
N PRO A 87 8.16 -7.30 -1.85
CA PRO A 87 8.46 -7.88 -0.54
C PRO A 87 9.29 -9.16 -0.61
N ALA A 88 8.98 -10.07 -1.55
CA ALA A 88 9.74 -11.31 -1.71
C ALA A 88 11.20 -11.04 -2.03
N ARG A 89 11.46 -10.15 -3.00
CA ARG A 89 12.83 -9.72 -3.37
C ARG A 89 13.55 -9.01 -2.23
N LEU A 90 12.85 -8.18 -1.45
CA LEU A 90 13.43 -7.49 -0.29
C LEU A 90 13.87 -8.47 0.80
N LEU A 91 13.17 -9.60 0.93
CA LEU A 91 13.44 -10.64 1.91
C LEU A 91 14.28 -11.81 1.35
N TRP A 92 14.76 -11.71 0.10
CA TRP A 92 15.51 -12.76 -0.59
C TRP A 92 14.77 -14.10 -0.67
N LEU A 93 13.50 -14.04 -1.03
CA LEU A 93 12.59 -15.19 -1.17
C LEU A 93 12.24 -15.52 -2.63
N ASP A 94 12.88 -14.84 -3.58
CA ASP A 94 12.71 -14.97 -5.03
C ASP A 94 13.58 -16.07 -5.68
#